data_AF-A0A8T9QCZ9-F1
#
_entry.id   AF-A0A8T9QCZ9-F1
#
_cell.length_a   1.000
_cell.length_b   1.000
_cell.length_c   1.000
_cell.angle_alpha   90.00
_cell.angle_beta   90.00
_cell.angle_gamma   90.00
#
_symmetry.space_group_name_H-M   'P 1'
#
loop_
_entity.id
_entity.type
_entity.pdbx_description
1 polymer ?
#
loop_
_entity_poly.entity_id
_entity_poly.type
_entity_poly.pdbx_seq_one_letter_code
_entity_poly.pdbx_strand_id
1 'polypeptide(L)'
;MNDAVTANRPAAGAASLAGDFQDHPATTPQSSSDEYTYDANGNLTTDRNKGITSIIYNHLNLPRRIAFGNDSIVFRYSATGQKVAKLVYQVNKPTQQTDYAASFQYEQDSLRFFPHAEGRVLHFVQRDETNQAHTRYSREFSLKDHLGNLRVAYRAGEPATFTATMEADPASVARREEQQFDSVSIASTRFQANPFARTGSYLSRLNAALGKP
;
A
#
# COMPACT_ATOMS: atom_id res chain seq x y z
N MET A 1 -21.67 26.00 24.67
CA MET A 1 -21.85 24.62 24.18
C MET A 1 -20.92 24.47 23.00
N ASN A 2 -19.74 23.89 23.20
CA ASN A 2 -18.77 23.66 22.14
C ASN A 2 -19.12 22.33 21.49
N ASP A 3 -19.61 22.38 20.26
CA ASP A 3 -20.04 21.21 19.52
C ASP A 3 -18.83 20.30 19.25
N ALA A 4 -18.91 19.04 19.64
CA ALA A 4 -17.85 18.05 19.48
C ALA A 4 -17.45 17.82 18.01
N VAL A 5 -18.29 18.27 17.07
CA VAL A 5 -18.02 18.29 15.63
C VAL A 5 -16.83 19.21 15.28
N THR A 6 -16.56 20.25 16.07
CA THR A 6 -15.50 21.22 15.76
C THR A 6 -14.12 20.79 16.31
N ALA A 7 -14.07 19.83 17.24
CA ALA A 7 -12.81 19.41 17.89
C ALA A 7 -11.92 18.52 17.00
N ASN A 8 -12.50 17.92 15.95
CA ASN A 8 -11.76 17.13 14.96
C ASN A 8 -11.50 17.90 13.65
N ARG A 9 -11.79 19.21 13.60
CA ARG A 9 -11.44 20.00 12.42
C ARG A 9 -9.93 20.27 12.46
N PRO A 10 -9.13 19.78 11.50
CA PRO A 10 -7.73 20.13 11.43
C PRO A 10 -7.58 21.65 11.35
N ALA A 11 -6.57 22.19 12.04
CA ALA A 11 -6.24 23.61 11.93
C ALA A 11 -6.05 23.99 10.45
N ALA A 12 -6.52 25.18 10.05
CA ALA A 12 -6.33 25.68 8.70
C ALA A 12 -4.84 25.61 8.32
N GLY A 13 -4.51 24.85 7.27
CA GLY A 13 -3.13 24.60 6.82
C GLY A 13 -2.46 23.32 7.35
N ALA A 14 -3.16 22.44 8.07
CA ALA A 14 -2.61 21.12 8.39
C ALA A 14 -2.69 20.20 7.17
N ALA A 15 -1.53 19.64 6.79
CA ALA A 15 -1.43 18.63 5.74
C ALA A 15 -2.45 17.51 5.95
N SER A 16 -3.51 17.45 5.12
CA SER A 16 -4.35 16.24 5.09
C SER A 16 -3.42 15.04 4.86
N LEU A 17 -3.54 14.00 5.70
CA LEU A 17 -2.74 12.77 5.56
C LEU A 17 -2.95 12.11 4.18
N ALA A 18 -4.06 12.46 3.52
CA ALA A 18 -4.47 11.98 2.20
C ALA A 18 -3.80 12.72 1.02
N GLY A 19 -3.09 13.83 1.26
CA GLY A 19 -2.37 14.58 0.21
C GLY A 19 -3.28 15.09 -0.92
N ASP A 20 -4.56 15.30 -0.63
CA ASP A 20 -5.62 15.50 -1.63
C ASP A 20 -6.06 16.95 -1.79
N PHE A 21 -6.10 17.74 -0.71
CA PHE A 21 -6.38 19.18 -0.74
C PHE A 21 -5.59 19.92 0.34
N GLN A 22 -4.68 20.79 -0.07
CA GLN A 22 -3.92 21.65 0.83
C GLN A 22 -4.28 23.11 0.54
N ASP A 23 -5.31 23.62 1.20
CA ASP A 23 -5.62 25.05 1.15
C ASP A 23 -4.49 25.81 1.87
N HIS A 24 -3.70 26.55 1.11
CA HIS A 24 -2.65 27.38 1.67
C HIS A 24 -3.31 28.58 2.39
N PRO A 25 -3.12 28.74 3.71
CA PRO A 25 -3.79 29.80 4.44
C PRO A 25 -3.45 31.18 3.86
N ALA A 26 -4.49 32.01 3.73
CA ALA A 26 -4.50 33.33 3.08
C ALA A 26 -3.57 34.40 3.70
N THR A 27 -2.64 34.03 4.59
CA THR A 27 -1.71 34.95 5.27
C THR A 27 -0.37 35.11 4.55
N THR A 28 -0.13 34.40 3.45
CA THR A 28 0.95 34.74 2.53
C THR A 28 0.37 35.45 1.30
N PRO A 29 0.95 36.57 0.84
CA PRO A 29 0.61 37.13 -0.46
C PRO A 29 1.24 36.26 -1.56
N GLN A 30 0.94 34.96 -1.55
CA GLN A 30 1.14 34.11 -2.70
C GLN A 30 -0.16 34.21 -3.50
N SER A 31 -0.11 35.14 -4.44
CA SER A 31 -1.01 35.35 -5.56
C SER A 31 -1.86 34.13 -5.89
N SER A 32 -3.12 34.37 -6.24
CA SER A 32 -4.08 33.49 -6.92
C SER A 32 -3.48 32.68 -8.09
N SER A 33 -2.55 31.77 -7.81
CA SER A 33 -1.95 30.90 -8.80
C SER A 33 -2.86 29.68 -8.90
N ASP A 34 -3.51 29.51 -10.04
CA ASP A 34 -4.40 28.38 -10.32
C ASP A 34 -3.75 27.06 -9.91
N GLU A 35 -4.22 26.47 -8.81
CA GLU A 35 -3.67 25.21 -8.24
C GLU A 35 -3.81 24.05 -9.22
N TYR A 36 -4.85 24.11 -10.04
CA TYR A 36 -5.14 23.22 -11.15
C TYR A 36 -5.16 24.03 -12.44
N THR A 37 -4.36 23.63 -13.42
CA THR A 37 -4.40 24.23 -14.76
C THR A 37 -4.78 23.17 -15.78
N TYR A 38 -5.31 23.62 -16.92
CA TYR A 38 -5.79 22.75 -17.98
C TYR A 38 -5.30 23.24 -19.34
N ASP A 39 -5.13 22.32 -20.29
CA ASP A 39 -4.94 22.66 -21.70
C ASP A 39 -6.28 23.02 -22.37
N ALA A 40 -6.22 23.46 -23.63
CA ALA A 40 -7.42 23.84 -24.41
C ALA A 40 -8.39 22.67 -24.66
N ASN A 41 -7.93 21.42 -24.51
CA ASN A 41 -8.77 20.23 -24.63
C ASN A 41 -9.40 19.83 -23.28
N GLY A 42 -9.13 20.58 -22.22
CA GLY A 42 -9.62 20.32 -20.87
C GLY A 42 -8.83 19.25 -20.12
N ASN A 43 -7.64 18.85 -20.60
CA ASN A 43 -6.78 17.92 -19.88
C ASN A 43 -6.02 18.67 -18.78
N LEU A 44 -5.86 18.03 -17.61
CA LEU A 44 -5.09 18.58 -16.48
C LEU A 44 -3.61 18.76 -16.85
N THR A 45 -3.06 19.96 -16.73
CA THR A 45 -1.64 20.26 -16.99
C THR A 45 -0.82 20.45 -15.72
N THR A 46 -1.42 20.89 -14.61
CA THR A 46 -0.74 21.00 -13.30
C THR A 46 -1.72 20.70 -12.17
N ASP A 47 -1.21 20.14 -11.08
CA ASP A 47 -1.94 19.94 -9.82
C ASP A 47 -0.94 20.14 -8.68
N ARG A 48 -0.96 21.32 -8.07
CA ARG A 48 -0.02 21.69 -7.00
C ARG A 48 -0.24 20.88 -5.71
N ASN A 49 -1.48 20.47 -5.44
CA ASN A 49 -1.82 19.65 -4.26
C ASN A 49 -1.13 18.28 -4.32
N LYS A 50 -0.91 17.75 -5.53
CA LYS A 50 -0.14 16.50 -5.76
C LYS A 50 1.31 16.72 -6.15
N GLY A 51 1.81 17.95 -6.10
CA GLY A 51 3.17 18.30 -6.55
C GLY A 51 3.40 18.13 -8.05
N ILE A 52 2.34 18.03 -8.86
CA ILE A 52 2.41 17.89 -10.31
C ILE A 52 2.68 19.25 -10.94
N THR A 53 3.91 19.41 -11.42
CA THR A 53 4.42 20.63 -12.05
C THR A 53 4.11 20.72 -13.55
N SER A 54 3.92 19.59 -14.23
CA SER A 54 3.58 19.54 -15.65
C SER A 54 3.07 18.17 -16.05
N ILE A 55 2.06 18.13 -16.92
CA ILE A 55 1.65 16.94 -17.66
C ILE A 55 1.72 17.27 -19.15
N ILE A 56 2.44 16.43 -19.90
CA ILE A 56 2.57 16.50 -21.35
C ILE A 56 1.77 15.36 -21.95
N TYR A 57 0.86 15.68 -22.86
CA TYR A 57 0.02 14.72 -23.57
C TYR A 57 0.57 14.36 -24.96
N ASN A 58 0.16 13.22 -25.49
CA ASN A 58 0.40 12.86 -26.89
C ASN A 58 -0.77 13.28 -27.80
N HIS A 59 -0.68 12.99 -29.10
CA HIS A 59 -1.72 13.32 -30.09
C HIS A 59 -3.05 12.55 -29.89
N LEU A 60 -3.09 11.56 -29.00
CA LEU A 60 -4.30 10.84 -28.59
C LEU A 60 -4.86 11.38 -27.27
N ASN A 61 -4.38 12.52 -26.78
CA ASN A 61 -4.70 13.08 -25.46
C ASN A 61 -4.40 12.11 -24.29
N LEU A 62 -3.42 11.20 -24.46
CA LEU A 62 -2.94 10.33 -23.38
C LEU A 62 -1.72 10.96 -22.68
N PRO A 63 -1.62 10.93 -21.34
CA PRO A 63 -0.46 11.45 -20.62
C PRO A 63 0.84 10.76 -21.05
N ARG A 64 1.77 11.49 -21.64
CA ARG A 64 3.08 10.99 -22.05
C ARG A 64 4.13 11.17 -20.96
N ARG A 65 4.10 12.30 -20.25
CA ARG A 65 5.05 12.60 -19.17
C ARG A 65 4.36 13.40 -18.08
N ILE A 66 4.54 13.00 -16.83
CA ILE A 66 4.09 13.71 -15.63
C ILE A 66 5.34 14.09 -14.84
N ALA A 67 5.51 15.36 -14.49
CA ALA A 67 6.66 15.87 -13.76
C ALA A 67 6.27 16.36 -12.35
N PHE A 68 7.08 15.99 -11.36
CA PHE A 68 6.94 16.36 -9.95
C PHE A 68 8.16 17.17 -9.50
N GLY A 69 8.51 18.22 -10.24
CA GLY A 69 9.80 18.91 -10.11
C GLY A 69 10.93 18.10 -10.74
N ASN A 70 11.80 17.52 -9.91
CA ASN A 70 12.94 16.72 -10.40
C ASN A 70 12.56 15.25 -10.71
N ASP A 71 11.46 14.77 -10.15
CA ASP A 71 10.94 13.42 -10.39
C ASP A 71 9.99 13.43 -11.60
N SER A 72 9.87 12.31 -12.31
CA SER A 72 8.88 12.20 -13.38
C SER A 72 8.44 10.78 -13.66
N ILE A 73 7.25 10.65 -14.24
CA ILE A 73 6.73 9.39 -14.77
C ILE A 73 6.54 9.56 -16.28
N VAL A 74 7.10 8.65 -17.06
CA VAL A 74 6.95 8.61 -18.52
C VAL A 74 6.16 7.37 -18.92
N PHE A 75 5.18 7.56 -19.79
CA PHE A 75 4.41 6.47 -20.37
C PHE A 75 4.73 6.32 -21.84
N ARG A 76 4.77 5.07 -22.31
CA ARG A 76 4.88 4.72 -23.72
C ARG A 76 3.62 3.99 -24.13
N TYR A 77 3.15 4.30 -25.34
CA TYR A 77 1.93 3.74 -25.90
C TYR A 77 2.20 3.15 -27.27
N SER A 78 1.42 2.14 -27.64
CA SER A 78 1.28 1.70 -29.03
C SER A 78 0.62 2.79 -29.87
N ALA A 79 0.67 2.64 -31.20
CA ALA A 79 -0.07 3.50 -32.12
C ALA A 79 -1.60 3.48 -31.89
N THR A 80 -2.12 2.42 -31.29
CA THR A 80 -3.56 2.28 -30.94
C THR A 80 -3.90 2.86 -29.56
N GLY A 81 -2.94 3.46 -28.86
CA GLY A 81 -3.15 4.05 -27.52
C GLY A 81 -3.05 3.05 -26.35
N GLN A 82 -2.64 1.80 -26.60
CA GLN A 82 -2.40 0.83 -25.53
C GLN A 82 -1.11 1.16 -24.80
N LYS A 83 -1.15 1.26 -23.46
CA LYS A 83 0.05 1.52 -22.66
C LYS A 83 0.98 0.29 -22.71
N VAL A 84 2.21 0.48 -23.18
CA VAL A 84 3.21 -0.59 -23.32
C VAL A 84 4.35 -0.49 -22.30
N ALA A 85 4.62 0.71 -21.77
CA ALA A 85 5.60 0.87 -20.70
C ALA A 85 5.29 2.07 -19.78
N LYS A 86 5.76 1.97 -18.55
CA LYS A 86 5.81 3.03 -17.54
C LYS A 86 7.23 3.11 -16.99
N LEU A 87 7.83 4.29 -17.03
CA LEU A 87 9.15 4.55 -16.46
C LEU A 87 8.99 5.59 -15.35
N VAL A 88 9.49 5.29 -14.15
CA VAL A 88 9.50 6.19 -13.01
C VAL A 88 10.94 6.63 -12.76
N TYR A 89 11.16 7.93 -12.91
CA TYR A 89 12.40 8.61 -12.61
C TYR A 89 12.26 9.31 -11.26
N GLN A 90 13.12 8.96 -10.32
CA GLN A 90 13.23 9.61 -9.02
C GLN A 90 14.67 10.02 -8.80
N VAL A 91 14.88 11.21 -8.24
CA VAL A 91 16.22 11.69 -7.89
C VAL A 91 16.91 10.70 -6.94
N ASN A 92 18.19 10.42 -7.19
CA ASN A 92 19.03 9.50 -6.41
C ASN A 92 18.48 8.06 -6.31
N LYS A 93 17.59 7.65 -7.22
CA LYS A 93 17.05 6.29 -7.26
C LYS A 93 17.16 5.69 -8.67
N PRO A 94 17.36 4.37 -8.77
CA PRO A 94 17.35 3.71 -10.07
C PRO A 94 15.98 3.84 -10.73
N THR A 95 15.99 4.02 -12.04
CA THR A 95 14.76 4.09 -12.84
C THR A 95 13.95 2.81 -12.66
N GLN A 96 12.68 2.94 -12.32
CA GLN A 96 11.77 1.81 -12.21
C GLN A 96 10.99 1.68 -13.51
N GLN A 97 11.22 0.59 -14.24
CA GLN A 97 10.52 0.30 -15.49
C GLN A 97 9.48 -0.80 -15.26
N THR A 98 8.27 -0.54 -15.74
CA THR A 98 7.18 -1.51 -15.82
C THR A 98 6.79 -1.67 -17.28
N ASP A 99 6.87 -2.89 -17.80
CA ASP A 99 6.48 -3.21 -19.17
C ASP A 99 5.18 -4.00 -19.19
N TYR A 100 4.34 -3.71 -20.19
CA TYR A 100 3.02 -4.30 -20.35
C TYR A 100 2.99 -5.09 -21.67
N ALA A 101 2.97 -6.42 -21.55
CA ALA A 101 2.82 -7.32 -22.69
C ALA A 101 1.43 -7.96 -22.63
N ALA A 102 0.48 -7.34 -23.34
CA ALA A 102 -0.95 -7.66 -23.21
C ALA A 102 -1.38 -7.62 -21.73
N SER A 103 -1.75 -8.76 -21.16
CA SER A 103 -2.18 -8.88 -19.77
C SER A 103 -1.04 -9.18 -18.79
N PHE A 104 0.18 -9.43 -19.28
CA PHE A 104 1.35 -9.69 -18.45
C PHE A 104 2.02 -8.37 -18.06
N GLN A 105 2.39 -8.26 -16.79
CA GLN A 105 3.13 -7.11 -16.28
C GLN A 105 4.52 -7.55 -15.82
N TYR A 106 5.52 -6.81 -16.28
CA TYR A 106 6.93 -7.01 -15.94
C TYR A 106 7.45 -5.79 -15.18
N GLU A 107 8.32 -6.02 -14.20
CA GLU A 107 9.05 -4.98 -13.47
C GLU A 107 10.54 -5.29 -13.55
N GLN A 108 11.34 -4.34 -14.03
CA GLN A 108 12.77 -4.53 -14.29
C GLN A 108 13.09 -5.82 -15.05
N ASP A 109 12.40 -6.06 -16.17
CA ASP A 109 12.60 -7.23 -17.04
C ASP A 109 12.26 -8.59 -16.37
N SER A 110 11.65 -8.57 -15.17
CA SER A 110 11.16 -9.76 -14.47
C SER A 110 9.64 -9.78 -14.46
N LEU A 111 9.04 -10.94 -14.71
CA LEU A 111 7.59 -11.11 -14.61
C LEU A 111 7.13 -10.75 -13.20
N ARG A 112 6.13 -9.87 -13.08
CA ARG A 112 5.56 -9.50 -11.78
C ARG A 112 4.28 -10.28 -11.51
N PHE A 113 3.33 -10.24 -12.46
CA PHE A 113 2.11 -11.03 -12.41
C PHE A 113 1.43 -11.13 -13.78
N PHE A 114 0.49 -12.05 -13.88
CA PHE A 114 -0.48 -12.14 -14.99
C PHE A 114 -1.86 -12.53 -14.44
N PRO A 115 -2.97 -12.10 -15.07
CA PRO A 115 -4.31 -12.36 -14.56
C PRO A 115 -4.77 -13.80 -14.82
N HIS A 116 -5.74 -14.24 -14.03
CA HIS A 116 -6.59 -15.41 -14.27
C HIS A 116 -8.05 -15.04 -14.00
N ALA A 117 -8.99 -15.97 -14.21
CA ALA A 117 -10.43 -15.68 -14.15
C ALA A 117 -10.90 -15.06 -12.81
N GLU A 118 -10.28 -15.44 -11.69
CA GLU A 118 -10.69 -15.03 -10.35
C GLU A 118 -9.69 -14.07 -9.68
N GLY A 119 -8.67 -13.60 -10.41
CA GLY A 119 -7.64 -12.72 -9.86
C GLY A 119 -6.35 -12.70 -10.69
N ARG A 120 -5.21 -12.93 -10.05
CA ARG A 120 -3.90 -12.94 -10.71
C ARG A 120 -2.93 -13.95 -10.09
N VAL A 121 -1.97 -14.38 -10.88
CA VAL A 121 -0.84 -15.19 -10.44
C VAL A 121 0.36 -14.28 -10.25
N LEU A 122 0.87 -14.23 -9.03
CA LEU A 122 2.09 -13.50 -8.67
C LEU A 122 3.31 -14.38 -8.92
N HIS A 123 4.36 -13.76 -9.45
CA HIS A 123 5.67 -14.39 -9.63
C HIS A 123 6.65 -13.85 -8.59
N PHE A 124 7.29 -14.77 -7.87
CA PHE A 124 8.34 -14.45 -6.89
C PHE A 124 9.62 -15.17 -7.28
N VAL A 125 10.74 -14.46 -7.16
CA VAL A 125 12.08 -15.03 -7.27
C VAL A 125 12.71 -14.93 -5.89
N GLN A 126 13.02 -16.07 -5.30
CA GLN A 126 13.78 -16.19 -4.06
C GLN A 126 15.18 -16.70 -4.39
N ARG A 127 16.17 -16.28 -3.61
CA ARG A 127 17.53 -16.82 -3.74
C ARG A 127 17.88 -17.57 -2.48
N ASP A 128 18.35 -18.79 -2.64
CA ASP A 128 18.80 -19.63 -1.53
C ASP A 128 20.17 -19.17 -1.02
N GLU A 129 20.62 -19.73 0.11
CA GLU A 129 21.93 -19.45 0.72
C GLU A 129 23.10 -19.69 -0.25
N THR A 130 22.93 -20.61 -1.20
CA THR A 130 23.90 -20.91 -2.27
C THR A 130 23.75 -20.00 -3.50
N ASN A 131 22.99 -18.91 -3.39
CA ASN A 131 22.70 -17.93 -4.45
C ASN A 131 22.01 -18.51 -5.70
N GLN A 132 21.34 -19.66 -5.56
CA GLN A 132 20.52 -20.25 -6.62
C GLN A 132 19.14 -19.59 -6.63
N ALA A 133 18.63 -19.26 -7.81
CA ALA A 133 17.34 -18.61 -7.97
C ALA A 133 16.21 -19.65 -8.06
N HIS A 134 15.25 -19.56 -7.16
CA HIS A 134 14.04 -20.37 -7.14
C HIS A 134 12.83 -19.52 -7.48
N THR A 135 12.10 -19.96 -8.50
CA THR A 135 10.85 -19.33 -8.91
C THR A 135 9.66 -19.97 -8.21
N ARG A 136 8.81 -19.13 -7.63
CA ARG A 136 7.54 -19.55 -7.04
C ARG A 136 6.39 -18.73 -7.62
N TYR A 137 5.29 -19.41 -7.90
CA TYR A 137 4.03 -18.80 -8.28
C TYR A 137 3.02 -18.90 -7.13
N SER A 138 2.29 -17.81 -6.88
CA SER A 138 1.20 -17.79 -5.91
C SER A 138 -0.05 -17.22 -6.55
N ARG A 139 -1.20 -17.83 -6.28
CA ARG A 139 -2.50 -17.35 -6.74
C ARG A 139 -3.04 -16.34 -5.76
N GLU A 140 -3.33 -15.15 -6.25
CA GLU A 140 -4.06 -14.12 -5.54
C GLU A 140 -5.46 -14.01 -6.16
N PHE A 141 -6.47 -14.05 -5.30
CA PHE A 141 -7.88 -13.93 -5.68
C PHE A 141 -8.37 -12.53 -5.38
N SER A 142 -9.23 -12.01 -6.25
CA SER A 142 -9.79 -10.67 -6.12
C SER A 142 -11.30 -10.74 -5.94
N LEU A 143 -11.79 -10.18 -4.83
CA LEU A 143 -13.20 -9.87 -4.65
C LEU A 143 -13.45 -8.46 -5.18
N LYS A 144 -14.34 -8.37 -6.18
CA LYS A 144 -14.73 -7.11 -6.80
C LYS A 144 -16.13 -6.72 -6.36
N ASP A 145 -16.44 -5.43 -6.41
CA ASP A 145 -17.82 -4.97 -6.32
C ASP A 145 -18.58 -5.17 -7.65
N HIS A 146 -19.84 -4.75 -7.68
CA HIS A 146 -20.71 -4.85 -8.85
C HIS A 146 -20.28 -3.97 -10.03
N LEU A 147 -19.38 -3.00 -9.82
CA LEU A 147 -18.79 -2.15 -10.87
C LEU A 147 -17.42 -2.65 -11.33
N GLY A 148 -16.94 -3.76 -10.75
CA GLY A 148 -15.65 -4.35 -11.08
C GLY A 148 -14.46 -3.75 -10.32
N ASN A 149 -14.68 -2.85 -9.37
CA ASN A 149 -13.60 -2.30 -8.54
C ASN A 149 -13.13 -3.34 -7.52
N LEU A 150 -11.81 -3.41 -7.30
CA LEU A 150 -11.23 -4.29 -6.29
C LEU A 150 -11.65 -3.85 -4.88
N ARG A 151 -12.17 -4.80 -4.08
CA ARG A 151 -12.52 -4.60 -2.67
C ARG A 151 -11.58 -5.35 -1.73
N VAL A 152 -11.27 -6.60 -2.07
CA VAL A 152 -10.35 -7.44 -1.30
C VAL A 152 -9.48 -8.21 -2.28
N ALA A 153 -8.18 -8.26 -2.01
CA ALA A 153 -7.27 -9.22 -2.62
C ALA A 153 -6.76 -10.13 -1.52
N TYR A 154 -6.80 -11.44 -1.72
CA TYR A 154 -6.35 -12.42 -0.74
C TYR A 154 -5.58 -13.55 -1.41
N ARG A 155 -4.62 -14.10 -0.68
CA ARG A 155 -3.80 -15.24 -1.09
C ARG A 155 -3.46 -16.07 0.14
N ALA A 156 -3.13 -17.34 -0.06
CA ALA A 156 -2.58 -18.16 1.01
C ALA A 156 -1.28 -17.53 1.53
N GLY A 157 -1.19 -17.35 2.85
CA GLY A 157 0.04 -16.96 3.53
C GLY A 157 1.04 -18.12 3.59
N GLU A 158 2.27 -17.82 4.01
CA GLU A 158 3.22 -18.86 4.34
C GLU A 158 2.91 -19.43 5.72
N PRO A 159 2.85 -20.76 5.89
CA PRO A 159 2.74 -21.34 7.21
C PRO A 159 4.01 -21.01 8.01
N ALA A 160 3.86 -20.23 9.09
CA ALA A 160 4.91 -20.04 10.07
C ALA A 160 4.78 -21.12 11.14
N THR A 161 5.85 -21.87 11.39
CA THR A 161 5.90 -22.85 12.48
C THR A 161 6.59 -22.20 13.67
N PHE A 162 5.92 -22.17 14.81
CA PHE A 162 6.48 -21.68 16.07
C PHE A 162 6.69 -22.88 17.00
N THR A 163 7.90 -23.04 17.51
CA THR A 163 8.23 -24.10 18.48
C THR A 163 8.26 -23.50 19.87
N ALA A 164 7.44 -24.03 20.79
CA ALA A 164 7.46 -23.60 22.18
C ALA A 164 8.73 -24.12 22.87
N THR A 165 9.63 -23.22 23.23
CA THR A 165 10.83 -23.48 24.02
C THR A 165 10.59 -23.16 25.50
N MET A 166 11.17 -23.94 26.42
CA MET A 166 11.20 -23.58 27.84
C MET A 166 12.27 -22.51 28.03
N GLU A 167 11.89 -21.25 27.84
CA GLU A 167 12.83 -20.13 27.84
C GLU A 167 13.12 -19.60 29.25
N ALA A 168 14.37 -19.17 29.46
CA ALA A 168 14.85 -18.68 30.75
C ALA A 168 14.41 -17.23 31.07
N ASP A 169 14.06 -16.42 30.05
CA ASP A 169 13.54 -15.06 30.21
C ASP A 169 12.17 -14.90 29.54
N PRO A 170 11.08 -15.19 30.29
CA PRO A 170 9.73 -15.19 29.73
C PRO A 170 9.22 -13.80 29.34
N ALA A 171 9.82 -12.70 29.80
CA ALA A 171 9.29 -11.36 29.59
C ALA A 171 9.69 -10.74 28.24
N SER A 172 10.94 -10.94 27.81
CA SER A 172 11.46 -10.39 26.56
C SER A 172 11.02 -11.17 25.32
N VAL A 173 10.68 -12.45 25.48
CA VAL A 173 10.19 -13.29 24.38
C VAL A 173 8.66 -13.31 24.30
N ALA A 174 7.93 -13.28 25.42
CA ALA A 174 6.47 -13.09 25.38
C ALA A 174 6.07 -11.79 24.67
N ARG A 175 6.82 -10.69 24.85
CA ARG A 175 6.58 -9.44 24.11
C ARG A 175 6.81 -9.59 22.60
N ARG A 176 7.78 -10.40 22.18
CA ARG A 176 8.04 -10.65 20.75
C ARG A 176 6.97 -11.55 20.15
N GLU A 177 6.54 -12.58 20.88
CA GLU A 177 5.46 -13.47 20.46
C GLU A 177 4.13 -12.70 20.36
N GLU A 178 3.76 -11.92 21.37
CA GLU A 178 2.50 -11.17 21.39
C GLU A 178 2.44 -10.14 20.23
N GLN A 179 3.54 -9.46 19.92
CA GLN A 179 3.62 -8.59 18.73
C GLN A 179 3.47 -9.33 17.40
N GLN A 180 3.90 -10.59 17.31
CA GLN A 180 3.76 -11.40 16.10
C GLN A 180 2.33 -11.90 15.88
N PHE A 181 1.61 -12.22 16.97
CA PHE A 181 0.22 -12.66 16.90
C PHE A 181 -0.79 -11.50 16.80
N ASP A 182 -0.45 -10.29 17.27
CA ASP A 182 -1.35 -9.12 17.29
C ASP A 182 -1.62 -8.50 15.90
N SER A 183 -0.92 -8.91 14.84
CA SER A 183 -1.17 -8.31 13.52
C SER A 183 -2.54 -8.65 12.92
N VAL A 184 -3.21 -9.71 13.38
CA VAL A 184 -4.61 -10.06 12.99
C VAL A 184 -5.41 -10.79 14.10
N SER A 185 -4.80 -11.23 15.21
CA SER A 185 -5.50 -12.08 16.20
C SER A 185 -6.11 -11.30 17.37
N ILE A 186 -7.36 -11.63 17.66
CA ILE A 186 -8.24 -10.98 18.65
C ILE A 186 -7.77 -11.30 20.08
N ALA A 187 -7.61 -10.24 20.87
CA ALA A 187 -7.53 -10.14 22.34
C ALA A 187 -6.36 -10.86 23.04
N SER A 188 -5.66 -10.09 23.89
CA SER A 188 -4.63 -10.60 24.82
C SER A 188 -5.13 -11.84 25.58
N THR A 189 -4.38 -12.93 25.48
CA THR A 189 -4.75 -14.24 26.03
C THR A 189 -4.20 -14.47 27.44
N ARG A 190 -3.38 -13.54 27.97
CA ARG A 190 -2.73 -13.65 29.27
C ARG A 190 -2.99 -12.42 30.12
N PHE A 191 -3.59 -12.63 31.28
CA PHE A 191 -3.83 -11.59 32.27
C PHE A 191 -2.95 -11.83 33.50
N GLN A 192 -2.41 -10.75 34.06
CA GLN A 192 -1.68 -10.79 35.32
C GLN A 192 -2.68 -11.07 36.45
N ALA A 193 -2.53 -12.22 37.11
CA ALA A 193 -3.37 -12.54 38.25
C ALA A 193 -2.91 -11.73 39.47
N ASN A 194 -3.86 -11.14 40.20
CA ASN A 194 -3.61 -10.48 41.49
C ASN A 194 -2.79 -11.42 42.42
N PRO A 195 -2.00 -10.88 43.38
CA PRO A 195 -0.88 -11.57 44.04
C PRO A 195 -1.23 -12.79 44.93
N PHE A 196 -2.43 -13.35 44.84
CA PHE A 196 -2.89 -14.51 45.60
C PHE A 196 -3.07 -15.80 44.77
N ALA A 197 -2.65 -15.83 43.50
CA ALA A 197 -2.68 -17.06 42.71
C ALA A 197 -1.54 -18.01 43.14
N ARG A 198 -1.88 -19.02 43.96
CA ARG A 198 -0.99 -20.16 44.22
C ARG A 198 -0.78 -20.90 42.88
N THR A 199 0.47 -20.93 42.41
CA THR A 199 1.04 -21.70 41.27
C THR A 199 1.24 -21.01 39.90
N GLY A 200 1.16 -19.68 39.76
CA GLY A 200 1.65 -19.00 38.55
C GLY A 200 1.27 -17.52 38.43
N SER A 201 2.17 -16.69 37.92
CA SER A 201 1.97 -15.22 37.80
C SER A 201 0.97 -14.79 36.73
N TYR A 202 0.59 -15.71 35.83
CA TYR A 202 -0.27 -15.45 34.68
C TYR A 202 -1.27 -16.60 34.51
N LEU A 203 -2.51 -16.25 34.15
CA LEU A 203 -3.54 -17.22 33.76
C LEU A 203 -3.79 -17.08 32.25
N SER A 204 -3.77 -18.20 31.52
CA SER A 204 -4.33 -18.26 30.18
C SER A 204 -5.83 -18.55 30.28
N ARG A 205 -6.65 -17.66 29.75
CA ARG A 205 -8.07 -17.98 29.52
C ARG A 205 -8.15 -18.62 28.14
N LEU A 206 -8.60 -19.88 28.10
CA LEU A 206 -9.03 -20.49 26.85
C LEU A 206 -10.28 -19.73 26.42
N ASN A 207 -10.13 -18.78 25.49
CA ASN A 207 -11.27 -18.25 24.77
C ASN A 207 -11.78 -19.38 23.87
N ALA A 208 -12.54 -20.30 24.45
CA ALA A 208 -13.56 -21.00 23.70
C ALA A 208 -14.44 -19.88 23.14
N ALA A 209 -14.18 -19.52 21.89
CA ALA A 209 -15.04 -18.66 21.10
C ALA A 209 -16.47 -19.05 21.45
N LEU A 210 -17.30 -18.04 21.76
CA LEU A 210 -18.73 -18.17 21.94
C LEU A 210 -19.28 -19.15 20.90
N GLY A 211 -19.39 -20.41 21.30
CA GLY A 211 -20.05 -21.45 20.56
C GLY A 211 -21.52 -21.18 20.72
N LYS A 212 -22.08 -20.38 19.82
CA LYS A 212 -23.47 -20.47 19.41
C LYS A 212 -23.52 -20.26 17.89
N PRO A 213 -24.39 -21.01 17.18
CA PRO A 213 -24.51 -20.92 15.72
C PRO A 213 -24.83 -19.50 15.25
#